data_AF-A0A917CNA6-F1
#
_entry.id   AF-A0A917CNA6-F1
#
_cell.length_a   1.000
_cell.length_b   1.000
_cell.length_c   1.000
_cell.angle_alpha   90.00
_cell.angle_beta   90.00
_cell.angle_gamma   90.00
#
_symmetry.space_group_name_H-M   'P 1'
#
loop_
_entity.id
_entity.type
_entity.pdbx_description
1 polymer ?
#
loop_
_entity_poly.entity_id
_entity_poly.type
_entity_poly.pdbx_seq_one_letter_code
_entity_poly.pdbx_strand_id
1 'polypeptide(L)'
;MFSVLPAPVSSRTAPRRLPTGLRPRYVIALLVAFAVMAAMATVVVSKPRSEAAILVENFAHALDERNVAAAAALTSYPNAAAQTITQMFDGLGPTGQSSTRMSQYIGLDETSGFFTLDTTWTFGEPRGADTRQWHFTTQGSTRKLAVGWKISWAPEILAPDLGDGRTVAFTRTDAPAPTVLDASGEPMMAEQAIARVDLDPSSMPDPASTTQQLADVIDVVAPLITSETMLADLASAHGGPVTAVTLRADDYAVLEDDLRAIPGVTLYTEPRLIAADRRLNSPLLDSLRNVWQQSRDETAGWAVDVASPDGTSSRKAGFQGPGAPDIASTVDSGVQLAAETAVVSVGTPASIVAIKPSTGAVVAVAQNSYANELGTPALNHLYPAGTVSELVDASASMQGSDFSTAARQFGLGTSFSLPGADVVTASVPDGRTRSDQFRSASSTSRQDGMAVTPFGLAEMGAAISRGSAPAPMIVNGRPASVSSDGGPVDPAVLSRVRSSMTGLDGYTDVRGLTGGNSDDDRWYVATKGDLAISVLVENAGDADQAVRMTDLLLQEMASPTE
;
A
#
# COMPACT_ATOMS: atom_id res chain seq x y z
N MET A 1 40.55 -1.34 -55.35
CA MET A 1 39.93 -2.30 -56.30
C MET A 1 38.78 -1.56 -56.95
N PHE A 2 39.00 -1.10 -58.17
CA PHE A 2 38.07 -0.33 -58.99
C PHE A 2 36.90 -1.20 -59.45
N SER A 3 35.67 -0.70 -59.46
CA SER A 3 35.01 -0.33 -60.72
C SER A 3 33.57 0.17 -60.53
N VAL A 4 33.34 1.27 -61.23
CA VAL A 4 32.14 2.10 -61.36
C VAL A 4 31.52 1.80 -62.73
N LEU A 5 30.19 1.57 -62.78
CA LEU A 5 29.27 1.71 -63.95
C LEU A 5 29.57 0.83 -65.20
N PRO A 6 28.68 0.67 -66.22
CA PRO A 6 27.53 1.52 -66.56
C PRO A 6 26.22 0.80 -67.01
N ALA A 7 25.12 1.57 -67.06
CA ALA A 7 23.98 1.30 -67.95
C ALA A 7 24.42 1.40 -69.42
N PRO A 8 23.74 0.71 -70.36
CA PRO A 8 23.26 1.51 -71.50
C PRO A 8 22.02 0.98 -72.27
N VAL A 9 21.48 1.93 -73.05
CA VAL A 9 20.73 1.84 -74.32
C VAL A 9 19.24 1.53 -74.31
N SER A 10 18.51 2.61 -74.57
CA SER A 10 17.18 2.69 -75.16
C SER A 10 17.21 2.31 -76.64
N SER A 11 16.38 1.34 -77.07
CA SER A 11 16.12 1.07 -78.49
C SER A 11 14.65 1.31 -78.82
N ARG A 12 14.40 2.36 -79.61
CA ARG A 12 13.14 2.66 -80.31
C ARG A 12 12.79 1.50 -81.26
N THR A 13 11.58 0.96 -81.13
CA THR A 13 10.92 0.18 -82.19
C THR A 13 9.55 0.78 -82.51
N ALA A 14 9.33 1.01 -83.80
CA ALA A 14 8.18 1.67 -84.43
C ALA A 14 6.84 0.91 -84.24
N PRO A 15 5.68 1.59 -84.38
CA PRO A 15 4.38 0.98 -84.11
C PRO A 15 3.95 0.03 -85.24
N ARG A 16 3.66 -1.23 -84.90
CA ARG A 16 3.11 -2.24 -85.80
C ARG A 16 1.58 -2.17 -85.74
N ARG A 17 0.94 -1.76 -86.84
CA ARG A 17 -0.52 -1.84 -87.01
C ARG A 17 -0.95 -3.31 -86.96
N LEU A 18 -1.94 -3.63 -86.13
CA LEU A 18 -2.68 -4.90 -86.15
C LEU A 18 -4.13 -4.66 -86.62
N PRO A 19 -4.76 -5.67 -87.25
CA PRO A 19 -5.86 -5.48 -88.19
C PRO A 19 -7.24 -5.42 -87.53
N THR A 20 -8.12 -4.69 -88.21
CA THR A 20 -9.55 -4.58 -88.00
C THR A 20 -10.27 -5.93 -88.12
N GLY A 21 -11.19 -6.20 -87.18
CA GLY A 21 -12.41 -6.97 -87.46
C GLY A 21 -12.57 -8.31 -86.75
N LEU A 22 -12.88 -8.28 -85.45
CA LEU A 22 -13.59 -9.39 -84.78
C LEU A 22 -15.03 -8.94 -84.47
N ARG A 23 -15.99 -9.72 -84.96
CA ARG A 23 -17.43 -9.39 -85.00
C ARG A 23 -18.02 -9.30 -83.57
N PRO A 24 -18.91 -8.32 -83.28
CA PRO A 24 -19.38 -8.00 -81.91
C PRO A 24 -20.19 -9.12 -81.24
N ARG A 25 -20.64 -10.13 -81.98
CA ARG A 25 -21.42 -11.26 -81.44
C ARG A 25 -20.59 -12.24 -80.60
N TYR A 26 -19.28 -12.35 -80.85
CA TYR A 26 -18.40 -13.24 -80.07
C TYR A 26 -17.86 -12.57 -78.80
N VAL A 27 -17.75 -11.24 -78.78
CA VAL A 27 -17.34 -10.48 -77.59
C VAL A 27 -18.44 -10.48 -76.52
N ILE A 28 -19.71 -10.41 -76.93
CA ILE A 28 -20.85 -10.50 -76.00
C ILE A 28 -20.98 -11.91 -75.40
N ALA A 29 -20.78 -12.96 -76.20
CA ALA A 29 -20.83 -14.34 -75.69
C ALA A 29 -19.69 -14.65 -74.69
N LEU A 30 -18.50 -14.10 -74.92
CA LEU A 30 -17.33 -14.30 -74.06
C LEU A 30 -17.40 -13.46 -72.76
N LEU A 31 -18.01 -12.28 -72.81
CA LEU A 31 -18.30 -11.47 -71.62
C LEU A 31 -19.41 -12.05 -70.76
N VAL A 32 -20.45 -12.67 -71.34
CA VAL A 32 -21.47 -13.38 -70.57
C VAL A 32 -20.89 -14.66 -69.93
N ALA A 33 -20.04 -15.41 -70.64
CA ALA A 33 -19.36 -16.57 -70.07
C ALA A 33 -18.37 -16.20 -68.96
N PHE A 34 -17.66 -15.07 -69.07
CA PHE A 34 -16.77 -14.57 -68.02
C PHE A 34 -17.55 -13.96 -66.84
N ALA A 35 -18.70 -13.32 -67.08
CA ALA A 35 -19.58 -12.85 -66.01
C ALA A 35 -20.24 -14.02 -65.25
N VAL A 36 -20.58 -15.12 -65.93
CA VAL A 36 -21.10 -16.34 -65.28
C VAL A 36 -20.00 -17.11 -64.56
N MET A 37 -18.75 -17.16 -65.06
CA MET A 37 -17.63 -17.76 -64.33
C MET A 37 -17.11 -16.88 -63.18
N ALA A 38 -17.11 -15.56 -63.32
CA ALA A 38 -16.78 -14.64 -62.23
C ALA A 38 -17.87 -14.63 -61.16
N ALA A 39 -19.16 -14.74 -61.54
CA ALA A 39 -20.26 -14.95 -60.61
C ALA A 39 -20.24 -16.35 -59.96
N MET A 40 -19.70 -17.39 -60.62
CA MET A 40 -19.50 -18.71 -59.99
C MET A 40 -18.21 -18.81 -59.14
N ALA A 41 -17.21 -17.94 -59.35
CA ALA A 41 -15.99 -17.90 -58.54
C ALA A 41 -16.03 -16.87 -57.38
N THR A 42 -17.06 -16.02 -57.31
CA THR A 42 -17.31 -15.09 -56.18
C THR A 42 -18.42 -15.53 -55.25
N VAL A 43 -18.92 -16.76 -55.41
CA VAL A 43 -19.55 -17.48 -54.30
C VAL A 43 -18.48 -18.35 -53.66
N VAL A 44 -17.51 -17.71 -52.99
CA VAL A 44 -17.02 -18.32 -51.75
C VAL A 44 -18.27 -18.35 -50.88
N VAL A 45 -18.96 -19.49 -50.89
CA VAL A 45 -20.04 -19.78 -49.96
C VAL A 45 -19.38 -19.67 -48.59
N SER A 46 -19.46 -18.49 -47.97
CA SER A 46 -19.38 -18.38 -46.53
C SER A 46 -20.51 -19.27 -46.03
N LYS A 47 -20.20 -20.55 -45.78
CA LYS A 47 -21.18 -21.49 -45.23
C LYS A 47 -21.77 -20.80 -44.02
N PRO A 48 -23.10 -20.67 -43.91
CA PRO A 48 -23.70 -20.15 -42.69
C PRO A 48 -23.11 -20.92 -41.51
N ARG A 49 -22.68 -20.21 -40.46
CA ARG A 49 -22.06 -20.85 -39.29
C ARG A 49 -22.99 -21.95 -38.79
N SER A 50 -22.43 -23.14 -38.55
CA SER A 50 -23.22 -24.27 -38.05
C SER A 50 -23.84 -23.92 -36.68
N GLU A 51 -25.03 -24.43 -36.38
CA GLU A 51 -25.69 -24.24 -35.08
C GLU A 51 -24.76 -24.63 -33.91
N ALA A 52 -23.96 -25.67 -34.10
CA ALA A 52 -22.99 -26.14 -33.12
C ALA A 52 -21.80 -25.17 -32.92
N ALA A 53 -21.37 -24.46 -33.97
CA ALA A 53 -20.35 -23.42 -33.85
C ALA A 53 -20.89 -22.20 -33.08
N ILE A 54 -22.15 -21.80 -33.34
CA ILE A 54 -22.83 -20.73 -32.60
C ILE A 54 -22.99 -21.10 -31.13
N LEU A 55 -23.31 -22.36 -30.82
CA LEU A 55 -23.37 -22.87 -29.45
C LEU A 55 -22.05 -22.65 -28.70
N VAL A 56 -20.92 -22.96 -29.31
CA VAL A 56 -19.58 -22.80 -28.72
C VAL A 56 -19.21 -21.31 -28.56
N GLU A 57 -19.55 -20.47 -29.55
CA GLU A 57 -19.37 -19.01 -29.43
C GLU A 57 -20.18 -18.43 -28.27
N ASN A 58 -21.44 -18.85 -28.09
CA ASN A 58 -22.28 -18.43 -26.96
C ASN A 58 -21.74 -18.93 -25.61
N PHE A 59 -21.14 -20.12 -25.58
CA PHE A 59 -20.49 -20.63 -24.39
C PHE A 59 -19.27 -19.80 -24.01
N ALA A 60 -18.39 -19.50 -24.97
CA ALA A 60 -17.24 -18.62 -24.77
C ALA A 60 -17.67 -17.23 -24.28
N HIS A 61 -18.71 -16.64 -24.89
CA HIS A 61 -19.28 -15.37 -24.45
C HIS A 61 -19.83 -15.42 -23.02
N ALA A 62 -20.56 -16.48 -22.68
CA ALA A 62 -21.09 -16.65 -21.33
C ALA A 62 -19.99 -16.81 -20.27
N LEU A 63 -18.85 -17.42 -20.62
CA LEU A 63 -17.67 -17.47 -19.74
C LEU A 63 -17.08 -16.08 -19.51
N ASP A 64 -16.91 -15.29 -20.59
CA ASP A 64 -16.37 -13.93 -20.50
C ASP A 64 -17.30 -12.96 -19.75
N GLU A 65 -18.61 -13.16 -19.83
CA GLU A 65 -19.60 -12.44 -19.01
C GLU A 65 -19.71 -12.97 -17.57
N ARG A 66 -18.93 -14.01 -17.20
CA ARG A 66 -19.04 -14.74 -15.94
C ARG A 66 -20.46 -15.27 -15.64
N ASN A 67 -21.25 -15.52 -16.69
CA ASN A 67 -22.62 -16.01 -16.57
C ASN A 67 -22.64 -17.54 -16.46
N VAL A 68 -22.42 -18.03 -15.24
CA VAL A 68 -22.35 -19.46 -14.91
C VAL A 68 -23.57 -20.23 -15.41
N ALA A 69 -24.77 -19.70 -15.17
CA ALA A 69 -26.02 -20.38 -15.54
C ALA A 69 -26.17 -20.50 -17.06
N ALA A 70 -25.87 -19.44 -17.81
CA ALA A 70 -25.93 -19.46 -19.27
C ALA A 70 -24.89 -20.42 -19.86
N ALA A 71 -23.63 -20.37 -19.39
CA ALA A 71 -22.58 -21.27 -19.85
C ALA A 71 -22.94 -22.74 -19.57
N ALA A 72 -23.34 -23.06 -18.34
CA ALA A 72 -23.72 -24.40 -17.91
C ALA A 72 -24.87 -24.98 -18.73
N ALA A 73 -25.89 -24.17 -19.05
CA ALA A 73 -27.06 -24.59 -19.83
C ALA A 73 -26.72 -25.05 -21.26
N LEU A 74 -25.58 -24.64 -21.82
CA LEU A 74 -25.12 -25.03 -23.16
C LEU A 74 -24.37 -26.37 -23.18
N THR A 75 -24.14 -26.96 -22.02
CA THR A 75 -23.38 -28.21 -21.85
C THR A 75 -24.29 -29.44 -21.73
N SER A 76 -23.72 -30.63 -21.88
CA SER A 76 -24.44 -31.89 -21.73
C SER A 76 -24.71 -32.29 -20.28
N TYR A 77 -24.06 -31.65 -19.29
CA TYR A 77 -24.24 -31.89 -17.86
C TYR A 77 -24.28 -30.55 -17.08
N PRO A 78 -25.39 -29.78 -17.16
CA PRO A 78 -25.44 -28.41 -16.64
C PRO A 78 -25.12 -28.26 -15.14
N ASN A 79 -25.59 -29.18 -14.29
CA ASN A 79 -25.36 -29.05 -12.84
C ASN A 79 -23.87 -29.20 -12.47
N ALA A 80 -23.18 -30.18 -13.07
CA ALA A 80 -21.75 -30.38 -12.87
C ALA A 80 -20.92 -29.24 -13.50
N ALA A 81 -21.38 -28.74 -14.66
CA ALA A 81 -20.77 -27.59 -15.31
C ALA A 81 -20.86 -26.33 -14.46
N ALA A 82 -22.05 -26.01 -13.94
CA ALA A 82 -22.26 -24.85 -13.09
C ALA A 82 -21.33 -24.87 -11.87
N GLN A 83 -21.25 -26.00 -11.17
CA GLN A 83 -20.37 -26.16 -10.01
C GLN A 83 -18.89 -25.90 -10.35
N THR A 84 -18.40 -26.50 -11.44
CA THR A 84 -16.99 -26.38 -11.84
C THR A 84 -16.65 -24.96 -12.31
N ILE A 85 -17.54 -24.34 -13.10
CA ILE A 85 -17.37 -22.97 -13.58
C ILE A 85 -17.35 -21.99 -12.39
N THR A 86 -18.26 -22.15 -11.43
CA THR A 86 -18.25 -21.36 -10.18
C THR A 86 -16.93 -21.52 -9.44
N GLN A 87 -16.48 -22.75 -9.18
CA GLN A 87 -15.21 -23.00 -8.48
C GLN A 87 -14.00 -22.38 -9.19
N MET A 88 -13.96 -22.43 -10.53
CA MET A 88 -12.90 -21.78 -11.30
C MET A 88 -12.94 -20.26 -11.14
N PHE A 89 -14.11 -19.63 -11.23
CA PHE A 89 -14.24 -18.18 -11.06
C PHE A 89 -13.93 -17.71 -9.64
N ASP A 90 -14.32 -18.51 -8.63
CA ASP A 90 -14.02 -18.23 -7.23
C ASP A 90 -12.51 -18.31 -6.99
N GLY A 91 -11.86 -19.37 -7.50
CA GLY A 91 -10.42 -19.58 -7.35
C GLY A 91 -9.54 -18.59 -8.11
N LEU A 92 -10.01 -18.07 -9.26
CA LEU A 92 -9.35 -17.00 -10.00
C LEU A 92 -9.65 -15.60 -9.45
N GLY A 93 -10.58 -15.49 -8.51
CA GLY A 93 -10.97 -14.25 -7.85
C GLY A 93 -11.69 -13.25 -8.77
N PRO A 94 -12.14 -12.12 -8.23
CA PRO A 94 -12.90 -11.10 -8.98
C PRO A 94 -12.03 -10.28 -9.95
N THR A 95 -10.70 -10.31 -9.79
CA THR A 95 -9.76 -9.55 -10.63
C THR A 95 -9.44 -10.22 -11.96
N GLY A 96 -9.62 -11.55 -12.07
CA GLY A 96 -9.37 -12.28 -13.31
C GLY A 96 -10.41 -11.94 -14.37
N GLN A 97 -10.00 -11.45 -15.54
CA GLN A 97 -10.89 -11.23 -16.67
C GLN A 97 -10.53 -12.23 -17.77
N SER A 98 -11.49 -13.05 -18.20
CA SER A 98 -11.28 -13.96 -19.32
C SER A 98 -11.62 -13.28 -20.64
N SER A 99 -10.85 -13.62 -21.67
CA SER A 99 -11.23 -13.45 -23.06
C SER A 99 -11.11 -14.81 -23.72
N THR A 100 -12.25 -15.38 -24.09
CA THR A 100 -12.36 -16.72 -24.65
C THR A 100 -12.85 -16.64 -26.07
N ARG A 101 -12.11 -17.25 -26.99
CA ARG A 101 -12.47 -17.26 -28.41
C ARG A 101 -12.39 -18.67 -28.96
N MET A 102 -13.43 -19.07 -29.69
CA MET A 102 -13.34 -20.24 -30.54
C MET A 102 -12.42 -19.96 -31.72
N SER A 103 -11.24 -20.57 -31.72
CA SER A 103 -10.25 -20.40 -32.78
C SER A 103 -10.46 -21.39 -33.93
N GLN A 104 -11.06 -22.54 -33.65
CA GLN A 104 -11.37 -23.53 -34.66
C GLN A 104 -12.65 -24.31 -34.33
N TYR A 105 -13.42 -24.64 -35.38
CA TYR A 105 -14.52 -25.60 -35.32
C TYR A 105 -14.45 -26.55 -36.53
N ILE A 106 -14.57 -27.85 -36.28
CA ILE A 106 -14.59 -28.90 -37.31
C ILE A 106 -15.82 -29.78 -37.05
N GLY A 107 -16.80 -29.76 -37.96
CA GLY A 107 -17.87 -30.77 -37.95
C GLY A 107 -17.33 -32.13 -38.42
N LEU A 108 -17.60 -33.19 -37.67
CA LEU A 108 -17.20 -34.55 -38.04
C LEU A 108 -18.29 -35.24 -38.86
N ASP A 109 -19.54 -35.08 -38.45
CA ASP A 109 -20.74 -35.61 -39.09
C ASP A 109 -21.94 -34.66 -38.81
N GLU A 110 -23.17 -35.08 -39.17
CA GLU A 110 -24.39 -34.27 -38.97
C GLU A 110 -24.81 -34.09 -37.51
N THR A 111 -24.17 -34.82 -36.59
CA THR A 111 -24.53 -34.94 -35.17
C THR A 111 -23.37 -34.68 -34.21
N SER A 112 -22.13 -34.50 -34.70
CA SER A 112 -20.95 -34.27 -33.87
C SER A 112 -19.92 -33.33 -34.49
N GLY A 113 -19.10 -32.71 -33.63
CA GLY A 113 -17.99 -31.85 -34.05
C GLY A 113 -16.95 -31.65 -32.94
N PHE A 114 -15.80 -31.11 -33.32
CA PHE A 114 -14.73 -30.68 -32.42
C PHE A 114 -14.53 -29.17 -32.50
N PHE A 115 -14.11 -28.59 -31.39
CA PHE A 115 -13.74 -27.18 -31.34
C PHE A 115 -12.48 -26.97 -30.50
N THR A 116 -11.84 -25.84 -30.76
CA THR A 116 -10.69 -25.34 -30.02
C THR A 116 -11.05 -23.97 -29.46
N LEU A 117 -10.80 -23.76 -28.18
CA LEU A 117 -10.92 -22.47 -27.51
C LEU A 117 -9.52 -21.95 -27.19
N ASP A 118 -9.27 -20.69 -27.54
CA ASP A 118 -8.14 -19.92 -27.03
C ASP A 118 -8.67 -19.00 -25.93
N THR A 119 -8.13 -19.16 -24.72
CA THR A 119 -8.54 -18.41 -23.54
C THR A 119 -7.35 -17.66 -22.98
N THR A 120 -7.55 -16.37 -22.70
CA THR A 120 -6.59 -15.54 -21.97
C THR A 120 -7.26 -14.98 -20.73
N TRP A 121 -6.68 -15.25 -19.57
CA TRP A 121 -7.01 -14.59 -18.31
C TRP A 121 -6.07 -13.42 -18.06
N THR A 122 -6.60 -12.27 -17.70
CA THR A 122 -5.82 -11.08 -17.31
C THR A 122 -6.12 -10.70 -15.86
N PHE A 123 -5.09 -10.49 -15.05
CA PHE A 123 -5.20 -10.24 -13.60
C PHE A 123 -4.79 -8.82 -13.18
N GLY A 124 -4.99 -7.86 -14.09
CA GLY A 124 -4.66 -6.44 -13.92
C GLY A 124 -3.76 -5.92 -15.03
N GLU A 125 -3.36 -4.65 -14.92
CA GLU A 125 -2.49 -3.99 -15.90
C GLU A 125 -1.07 -4.60 -15.91
N PRO A 126 -0.46 -4.78 -17.09
CA PRO A 126 0.91 -5.29 -17.19
C PRO A 126 1.92 -4.31 -16.57
N ARG A 127 2.99 -4.86 -15.99
CA ARG A 127 4.08 -4.10 -15.35
C ARG A 127 5.44 -4.52 -15.93
N GLY A 128 5.91 -3.82 -16.96
CA GLY A 128 7.19 -4.13 -17.60
C GLY A 128 7.18 -5.54 -18.22
N ALA A 129 7.98 -6.47 -17.68
CA ALA A 129 8.02 -7.86 -18.12
C ALA A 129 6.86 -8.72 -17.56
N ASP A 130 6.15 -8.23 -16.54
CA ASP A 130 4.95 -8.87 -15.99
C ASP A 130 3.75 -8.59 -16.90
N THR A 131 3.32 -9.59 -17.68
CA THR A 131 2.14 -9.46 -18.55
C THR A 131 0.81 -9.57 -17.81
N ARG A 132 0.81 -10.11 -16.58
CA ARG A 132 -0.40 -10.48 -15.82
C ARG A 132 -1.39 -11.33 -16.60
N GLN A 133 -0.90 -12.14 -17.53
CA GLN A 133 -1.73 -12.95 -18.42
C GLN A 133 -1.43 -14.44 -18.33
N TRP A 134 -2.47 -15.24 -18.19
CA TRP A 134 -2.43 -16.68 -18.38
C TRP A 134 -3.18 -17.05 -19.67
N HIS A 135 -2.42 -17.42 -20.69
CA HIS A 135 -2.97 -17.83 -21.99
C HIS A 135 -2.84 -19.34 -22.16
N PHE A 136 -3.89 -19.98 -22.67
CA PHE A 136 -3.89 -21.39 -23.01
C PHE A 136 -4.93 -21.73 -24.08
N THR A 137 -4.83 -22.94 -24.59
CA THR A 137 -5.76 -23.51 -25.56
C THR A 137 -6.38 -24.78 -24.99
N THR A 138 -7.70 -24.92 -25.10
CA THR A 138 -8.44 -26.15 -24.74
C THR A 138 -9.18 -26.70 -25.94
N GLN A 139 -9.55 -27.98 -25.88
CA GLN A 139 -10.30 -28.67 -26.93
C GLN A 139 -11.54 -29.32 -26.33
N GLY A 140 -12.62 -29.32 -27.10
CA GLY A 140 -13.88 -29.97 -26.71
C GLY A 140 -14.63 -30.49 -27.90
N SER A 141 -15.75 -31.17 -27.63
CA SER A 141 -16.64 -31.68 -28.67
C SER A 141 -18.07 -31.21 -28.48
N THR A 142 -18.81 -31.12 -29.58
CA THR A 142 -20.25 -30.90 -29.60
C THR A 142 -20.97 -32.17 -30.03
N ARG A 143 -22.19 -32.35 -29.51
CA ARG A 143 -23.07 -33.46 -29.91
C ARG A 143 -24.51 -32.98 -30.03
N LYS A 144 -25.24 -33.49 -31.02
CA LYS A 144 -26.67 -33.21 -31.21
C LYS A 144 -27.49 -34.20 -30.37
N LEU A 145 -28.18 -33.68 -29.35
CA LEU A 145 -29.11 -34.44 -28.51
C LEU A 145 -30.55 -34.22 -28.97
N ALA A 146 -31.50 -34.98 -28.41
CA ALA A 146 -32.93 -34.77 -28.65
C ALA A 146 -33.40 -33.35 -28.30
N VAL A 147 -32.74 -32.71 -27.34
CA VAL A 147 -32.98 -31.34 -26.87
C VAL A 147 -32.21 -30.27 -27.67
N GLY A 148 -31.49 -30.67 -28.72
CA GLY A 148 -30.63 -29.79 -29.53
C GLY A 148 -29.13 -30.02 -29.31
N TRP A 149 -28.31 -29.18 -29.95
CA TRP A 149 -26.86 -29.22 -29.81
C TRP A 149 -26.41 -28.89 -28.39
N LYS A 150 -25.44 -29.65 -27.88
CA LYS A 150 -24.78 -29.42 -26.58
C LYS A 150 -23.27 -29.60 -26.71
N ILE A 151 -22.52 -28.88 -25.89
CA ILE A 151 -21.10 -29.16 -25.64
C ILE A 151 -21.03 -30.42 -24.79
N SER A 152 -20.29 -31.43 -25.23
CA SER A 152 -19.98 -32.61 -24.43
C SER A 152 -19.13 -32.16 -23.24
N TRP A 153 -19.74 -32.10 -22.06
CA TRP A 153 -19.11 -31.51 -20.87
C TRP A 153 -17.89 -32.32 -20.42
N ALA A 154 -16.78 -31.61 -20.23
CA ALA A 154 -15.57 -32.06 -19.55
C ALA A 154 -14.94 -30.83 -18.88
N PRO A 155 -14.51 -30.90 -17.61
CA PRO A 155 -13.87 -29.76 -16.93
C PRO A 155 -12.66 -29.19 -17.68
N GLU A 156 -11.93 -30.03 -18.42
CA GLU A 156 -10.74 -29.69 -19.22
C GLU A 156 -11.03 -28.70 -20.36
N ILE A 157 -12.30 -28.48 -20.70
CA ILE A 157 -12.71 -27.46 -21.67
C ILE A 157 -12.47 -26.05 -21.10
N LEU A 158 -12.55 -25.88 -19.78
CA LEU A 158 -12.39 -24.57 -19.13
C LEU A 158 -10.92 -24.18 -18.95
N ALA A 159 -10.07 -25.14 -18.58
CA ALA A 159 -8.65 -24.92 -18.37
C ALA A 159 -7.86 -26.24 -18.48
N PRO A 160 -6.57 -26.19 -18.88
CA PRO A 160 -5.71 -27.37 -18.87
C PRO A 160 -5.63 -27.96 -17.48
N ASP A 161 -5.60 -29.29 -17.40
CA ASP A 161 -5.47 -30.02 -16.14
C ASP A 161 -6.61 -29.79 -15.13
N LEU A 162 -7.75 -29.25 -15.58
CA LEU A 162 -8.95 -29.18 -14.76
C LEU A 162 -9.73 -30.48 -14.94
N GLY A 163 -9.76 -31.33 -13.91
CA GLY A 163 -10.34 -32.67 -13.93
C GLY A 163 -10.09 -33.38 -12.59
N ASP A 164 -10.75 -34.51 -12.32
CA ASP A 164 -10.52 -35.31 -11.10
C ASP A 164 -10.67 -34.54 -9.76
N GLY A 165 -11.54 -33.53 -9.73
CA GLY A 165 -11.76 -32.69 -8.55
C GLY A 165 -10.71 -31.60 -8.32
N ARG A 166 -9.79 -31.38 -9.28
CA ARG A 166 -8.82 -30.29 -9.25
C ARG A 166 -9.50 -28.92 -9.33
N THR A 167 -8.88 -27.92 -8.70
CA THR A 167 -9.31 -26.52 -8.70
C THR A 167 -8.19 -25.60 -9.18
N VAL A 168 -8.54 -24.43 -9.70
CA VAL A 168 -7.57 -23.40 -10.10
C VAL A 168 -7.51 -22.36 -8.99
N ALA A 169 -6.31 -21.86 -8.67
CA ALA A 169 -6.12 -20.77 -7.73
C ALA A 169 -5.21 -19.70 -8.33
N PHE A 170 -5.64 -18.44 -8.27
CA PHE A 170 -4.79 -17.28 -8.49
C PHE A 170 -4.19 -16.84 -7.16
N THR A 171 -2.87 -16.89 -7.04
CA THR A 171 -2.16 -16.61 -5.79
C THR A 171 -1.15 -15.49 -5.98
N ARG A 172 -0.96 -14.70 -4.92
CA ARG A 172 0.16 -13.76 -4.82
C ARG A 172 1.44 -14.56 -4.61
N THR A 173 2.52 -14.14 -5.27
CA THR A 173 3.87 -14.63 -4.94
C THR A 173 4.70 -13.46 -4.43
N ASP A 174 5.47 -13.69 -3.38
CA ASP A 174 6.34 -12.69 -2.80
C ASP A 174 7.79 -13.17 -2.86
N ALA A 175 8.69 -12.26 -3.20
CA ALA A 175 10.11 -12.41 -2.94
C ALA A 175 10.39 -12.25 -1.43
N PRO A 176 11.61 -12.59 -0.95
CA PRO A 176 12.01 -12.34 0.43
C PRO A 176 11.67 -10.92 0.88
N ALA A 177 11.17 -10.79 2.11
CA ALA A 177 10.81 -9.52 2.71
C ALA A 177 12.01 -8.56 2.77
N PRO A 178 11.85 -7.28 2.38
CA PRO A 178 12.87 -6.28 2.61
C PRO A 178 13.01 -6.00 4.12
N THR A 179 14.19 -5.58 4.53
CA THR A 179 14.47 -5.07 5.87
C THR A 179 14.25 -3.56 5.91
N VAL A 180 13.82 -3.03 7.06
CA VAL A 180 13.86 -1.58 7.31
C VAL A 180 15.14 -1.28 8.06
N LEU A 181 15.99 -0.45 7.46
CA LEU A 181 17.25 0.01 8.04
C LEU A 181 17.05 1.35 8.73
N ASP A 182 17.76 1.59 9.83
CA ASP A 182 17.80 2.91 10.47
C ASP A 182 18.66 3.91 9.66
N ALA A 183 18.80 5.13 10.19
CA ALA A 183 19.59 6.20 9.58
C ALA A 183 21.09 5.90 9.49
N SER A 184 21.60 4.93 10.28
CA SER A 184 22.99 4.47 10.25
C SER A 184 23.21 3.33 9.24
N GLY A 185 22.12 2.71 8.77
CA GLY A 185 22.13 1.58 7.84
C GLY A 185 22.01 0.22 8.52
N GLU A 186 21.78 0.17 9.83
CA GLU A 186 21.61 -1.07 10.58
C GLU A 186 20.16 -1.57 10.55
N PRO A 187 19.91 -2.89 10.60
CA PRO A 187 18.56 -3.44 10.64
C PRO A 187 17.75 -2.95 11.85
N MET A 188 16.72 -2.15 11.59
CA MET A 188 15.81 -1.64 12.62
C MET A 188 14.53 -2.48 12.71
N MET A 189 13.96 -2.88 11.58
CA MET A 189 12.78 -3.75 11.53
C MET A 189 12.94 -4.86 10.50
N ALA A 190 12.55 -6.08 10.86
CA ALA A 190 12.59 -7.24 9.97
C ALA A 190 11.33 -8.08 10.11
N GLU A 191 10.97 -8.79 9.05
CA GLU A 191 9.87 -9.76 9.09
C GLU A 191 10.27 -10.92 10.00
N GLN A 192 9.47 -11.16 11.04
CA GLN A 192 9.64 -12.28 11.94
C GLN A 192 8.34 -13.06 12.05
N ALA A 193 8.47 -14.36 12.27
CA ALA A 193 7.37 -15.23 12.64
C ALA A 193 6.91 -14.89 14.07
N ILE A 194 5.72 -14.30 14.19
CA ILE A 194 5.08 -14.04 15.48
C ILE A 194 4.14 -15.19 15.77
N ALA A 195 4.33 -15.84 16.92
CA ALA A 195 3.43 -16.86 17.41
C ALA A 195 2.24 -16.21 18.10
N ARG A 196 1.05 -16.44 17.57
CA ARG A 196 -0.22 -16.03 18.17
C ARG A 196 -0.75 -17.19 19.00
N VAL A 197 -0.93 -16.94 20.29
CA VAL A 197 -1.48 -17.89 21.25
C VAL A 197 -2.95 -17.57 21.45
N ASP A 198 -3.81 -18.39 20.86
CA ASP A 198 -5.26 -18.23 20.93
C ASP A 198 -5.86 -19.21 21.94
N LEU A 199 -6.88 -18.76 22.64
CA LEU A 199 -7.77 -19.55 23.47
C LEU A 199 -9.01 -19.90 22.66
N ASP A 200 -9.27 -21.18 22.47
CA ASP A 200 -10.45 -21.70 21.77
C ASP A 200 -11.43 -22.32 22.78
N PRO A 201 -12.56 -21.64 23.07
CA PRO A 201 -13.57 -22.16 24.00
C PRO A 201 -14.13 -23.53 23.62
N SER A 202 -14.11 -23.90 22.34
CA SER A 202 -14.69 -25.17 21.87
C SER A 202 -13.83 -26.39 22.20
N SER A 203 -12.53 -26.18 22.43
CA SER A 203 -11.55 -27.20 22.81
C SER A 203 -11.09 -27.10 24.27
N MET A 204 -11.73 -26.23 25.05
CA MET A 204 -11.38 -25.88 26.42
C MET A 204 -12.28 -26.61 27.43
N PRO A 205 -11.75 -27.55 28.25
CA PRO A 205 -12.55 -28.28 29.22
C PRO A 205 -13.03 -27.42 30.41
N ASP A 206 -12.16 -26.54 30.90
CA ASP A 206 -12.45 -25.58 31.97
C ASP A 206 -11.71 -24.27 31.70
N PRO A 207 -12.44 -23.18 31.41
CA PRO A 207 -11.82 -21.89 31.12
C PRO A 207 -10.90 -21.37 32.20
N ALA A 208 -11.29 -21.47 33.47
CA ALA A 208 -10.49 -20.93 34.57
C ALA A 208 -9.15 -21.68 34.73
N SER A 209 -9.17 -23.01 34.61
CA SER A 209 -7.94 -23.81 34.63
C SER A 209 -7.04 -23.53 33.42
N THR A 210 -7.60 -23.45 32.22
CA THR A 210 -6.81 -23.18 30.99
C THR A 210 -6.15 -21.80 31.05
N THR A 211 -6.90 -20.76 31.42
CA THR A 211 -6.35 -19.40 31.51
C THR A 211 -5.33 -19.27 32.65
N GLN A 212 -5.49 -20.00 33.75
CA GLN A 212 -4.48 -20.03 34.82
C GLN A 212 -3.17 -20.68 34.35
N GLN A 213 -3.25 -21.87 33.73
CA GLN A 213 -2.06 -22.55 33.20
C GLN A 213 -1.35 -21.70 32.15
N LEU A 214 -2.12 -21.05 31.27
CA LEU A 214 -1.54 -20.18 30.26
C LEU A 214 -0.84 -18.97 30.88
N ALA A 215 -1.47 -18.31 31.86
CA ALA A 215 -0.87 -17.19 32.59
C ALA A 215 0.45 -17.60 33.27
N ASP A 216 0.48 -18.77 33.92
CA ASP A 216 1.67 -19.28 34.59
C ASP A 216 2.84 -19.54 33.61
N VAL A 217 2.55 -20.05 32.40
CA VAL A 217 3.57 -20.32 31.36
C VAL A 217 4.12 -19.02 30.77
N ILE A 218 3.25 -18.04 30.49
CA ILE A 218 3.66 -16.79 29.81
C ILE A 218 4.14 -15.71 30.78
N ASP A 219 4.06 -15.91 32.10
CA ASP A 219 4.41 -14.91 33.13
C ASP A 219 5.80 -14.28 32.90
N VAL A 220 6.77 -15.10 32.47
CA VAL A 220 8.15 -14.66 32.20
C VAL A 220 8.22 -13.58 31.10
N VAL A 221 7.32 -13.63 30.12
CA VAL A 221 7.36 -12.78 28.91
C VAL A 221 6.20 -11.79 28.85
N ALA A 222 5.09 -12.07 29.53
CA ALA A 222 3.85 -11.29 29.49
C ALA A 222 3.16 -11.28 30.88
N PRO A 223 3.79 -10.75 31.93
CA PRO A 223 3.26 -10.79 33.31
C PRO A 223 1.98 -9.97 33.50
N LEU A 224 1.65 -9.08 32.56
CA LEU A 224 0.41 -8.29 32.56
C LEU A 224 -0.80 -9.06 32.00
N ILE A 225 -0.58 -10.18 31.32
CA ILE A 225 -1.64 -11.02 30.77
C ILE A 225 -2.00 -12.08 31.81
N THR A 226 -3.10 -11.83 32.53
CA THR A 226 -3.53 -12.66 33.66
C THR A 226 -4.70 -13.57 33.29
N SER A 227 -4.93 -14.58 34.12
CA SER A 227 -6.13 -15.43 34.01
C SER A 227 -7.42 -14.61 34.05
N GLU A 228 -7.47 -13.57 34.90
CA GLU A 228 -8.63 -12.68 35.04
C GLU A 228 -8.91 -11.89 33.75
N THR A 229 -7.88 -11.29 33.15
CA THR A 229 -8.02 -10.53 31.89
C THR A 229 -8.47 -11.45 30.76
N MET A 230 -7.87 -12.64 30.64
CA MET A 230 -8.25 -13.61 29.60
C MET A 230 -9.68 -14.13 29.76
N LEU A 231 -10.14 -14.36 30.99
CA LEU A 231 -11.54 -14.76 31.25
C LEU A 231 -12.52 -13.65 30.87
N ALA A 232 -12.17 -12.38 31.12
CA ALA A 232 -12.98 -11.24 30.71
C ALA A 232 -13.08 -11.14 29.18
N ASP A 233 -11.98 -11.38 28.46
CA ASP A 233 -11.96 -11.39 27.00
C ASP A 233 -12.79 -12.54 26.43
N LEU A 234 -12.66 -13.75 26.99
CA LEU A 234 -13.47 -14.93 26.61
C LEU A 234 -14.97 -14.68 26.82
N ALA A 235 -15.36 -14.05 27.92
CA ALA A 235 -16.74 -13.68 28.19
C ALA A 235 -17.28 -12.69 27.14
N SER A 236 -16.42 -11.75 26.71
CA SER A 236 -16.75 -10.73 25.70
C SER A 236 -16.81 -11.30 24.27
N ALA A 237 -16.12 -12.42 24.01
CA ALA A 237 -16.03 -13.05 22.69
C ALA A 237 -17.24 -13.92 22.31
N HIS A 238 -18.25 -14.07 23.19
CA HIS A 238 -19.50 -14.81 22.92
C HIS A 238 -19.28 -16.23 22.37
N GLY A 239 -18.25 -16.94 22.85
CA GLY A 239 -17.91 -18.29 22.43
C GLY A 239 -16.97 -18.38 21.21
N GLY A 240 -16.50 -17.24 20.69
CA GLY A 240 -15.41 -17.19 19.70
C GLY A 240 -14.02 -17.35 20.33
N PRO A 241 -13.00 -17.72 19.53
CA PRO A 241 -11.62 -17.77 19.98
C PRO A 241 -11.09 -16.37 20.33
N VAL A 242 -10.18 -16.31 21.29
CA VAL A 242 -9.56 -15.07 21.81
C VAL A 242 -8.05 -15.15 21.71
N THR A 243 -7.40 -14.15 21.14
CA THR A 243 -5.94 -14.05 21.19
C THR A 243 -5.50 -13.60 22.58
N ALA A 244 -4.86 -14.49 23.33
CA ALA A 244 -4.35 -14.19 24.67
C ALA A 244 -3.06 -13.38 24.62
N VAL A 245 -2.11 -13.81 23.78
CA VAL A 245 -0.81 -13.14 23.66
C VAL A 245 -0.20 -13.38 22.29
N THR A 246 0.67 -12.47 21.87
CA THR A 246 1.55 -12.66 20.71
C THR A 246 3.00 -12.69 21.19
N LEU A 247 3.74 -13.70 20.75
CA LEU A 247 5.11 -13.97 21.18
C LEU A 247 6.08 -13.81 20.00
N ARG A 248 7.23 -13.20 20.26
CA ARG A 248 8.35 -13.22 19.30
C ARG A 248 8.88 -14.64 19.16
N ALA A 249 9.52 -14.93 18.03
CA ALA A 249 10.02 -16.26 17.71
C ALA A 249 10.90 -16.86 18.83
N ASP A 250 11.79 -16.05 19.42
CA ASP A 250 12.70 -16.50 20.48
C ASP A 250 11.95 -16.85 21.78
N ASP A 251 10.96 -16.03 22.16
CA ASP A 251 10.14 -16.27 23.35
C ASP A 251 9.27 -17.52 23.15
N TYR A 252 8.68 -17.65 21.97
CA TYR A 252 7.88 -18.81 21.58
C TYR A 252 8.72 -20.09 21.60
N ALA A 253 9.94 -20.07 21.07
CA ALA A 253 10.80 -21.25 21.02
C ALA A 253 11.13 -21.83 22.41
N VAL A 254 11.15 -20.98 23.46
CA VAL A 254 11.35 -21.42 24.84
C VAL A 254 10.07 -21.99 25.45
N LEU A 255 8.90 -21.46 25.09
CA LEU A 255 7.61 -21.79 25.68
C LEU A 255 6.78 -22.81 24.89
N GLU A 256 7.22 -23.19 23.68
CA GLU A 256 6.41 -23.94 22.70
C GLU A 256 5.84 -25.24 23.27
N ASP A 257 6.66 -26.08 23.90
CA ASP A 257 6.24 -27.39 24.41
C ASP A 257 5.21 -27.23 25.55
N ASP A 258 5.42 -26.25 26.43
CA ASP A 258 4.52 -25.96 27.55
C ASP A 258 3.18 -25.40 27.05
N LEU A 259 3.21 -24.50 26.07
CA LEU A 259 2.00 -23.93 25.46
C LEU A 259 1.16 -25.00 24.73
N ARG A 260 1.81 -25.92 23.99
CA ARG A 260 1.13 -27.02 23.30
C ARG A 260 0.46 -28.01 24.24
N ALA A 261 0.92 -28.10 25.49
CA ALA A 261 0.38 -29.01 26.48
C ALA A 261 -0.95 -28.53 27.09
N ILE A 262 -1.31 -27.24 26.93
CA ILE A 262 -2.48 -26.64 27.57
C ILE A 262 -3.75 -26.90 26.73
N PRO A 263 -4.77 -27.62 27.26
CA PRO A 263 -6.03 -27.81 26.55
C PRO A 263 -6.76 -26.49 26.29
N GLY A 264 -7.27 -26.30 25.08
CA GLY A 264 -7.94 -25.07 24.67
C GLY A 264 -7.00 -23.99 24.14
N VAL A 265 -5.68 -24.21 24.11
CA VAL A 265 -4.71 -23.32 23.47
C VAL A 265 -4.46 -23.76 22.02
N THR A 266 -4.60 -22.83 21.08
CA THR A 266 -4.26 -23.02 19.67
C THR A 266 -3.15 -22.05 19.27
N LEU A 267 -2.17 -22.55 18.53
CA LEU A 267 -0.98 -21.79 18.14
C LEU A 267 -1.00 -21.54 16.63
N TYR A 268 -0.91 -20.27 16.26
CA TYR A 268 -0.75 -19.84 14.87
C TYR A 268 0.55 -19.07 14.73
N THR A 269 1.18 -19.13 13.56
CA THR A 269 2.37 -18.34 13.26
C THR A 269 2.08 -17.44 12.09
N GLU A 270 2.30 -16.14 12.26
CA GLU A 270 2.05 -15.13 11.24
C GLU A 270 3.33 -14.30 11.03
N PRO A 271 3.76 -14.07 9.78
CA PRO A 271 4.85 -13.14 9.51
C PRO A 271 4.42 -11.72 9.85
N ARG A 272 5.23 -10.99 10.63
CA ARG A 272 5.00 -9.58 10.95
C ARG A 272 6.32 -8.81 10.91
N LEU A 273 6.27 -7.60 10.37
CA LEU A 273 7.38 -6.65 10.47
C LEU A 273 7.41 -6.05 11.88
N ILE A 274 8.47 -6.36 12.62
CA ILE A 274 8.65 -5.86 14.00
C ILE A 274 10.03 -5.23 14.17
N ALA A 275 10.16 -4.34 15.15
CA ALA A 275 11.44 -3.76 15.53
C ALA A 275 12.37 -4.83 16.13
N ALA A 276 13.65 -4.81 15.73
CA ALA A 276 14.67 -5.71 16.24
C ALA A 276 14.86 -5.48 17.75
N ASP A 277 15.14 -4.24 18.16
CA ASP A 277 15.15 -3.84 19.57
C ASP A 277 13.70 -3.77 20.11
N ARG A 278 13.45 -4.39 21.27
CA ARG A 278 12.15 -4.38 21.96
C ARG A 278 11.85 -3.04 22.62
N ARG A 279 12.88 -2.25 22.93
CA ARG A 279 12.74 -0.94 23.57
C ARG A 279 12.14 0.07 22.61
N LEU A 280 12.52 0.01 21.34
CA LEU A 280 12.06 0.93 20.29
C LEU A 280 10.54 0.92 20.16
N ASN A 281 9.93 2.03 20.55
CA ASN A 281 8.50 2.29 20.45
C ASN A 281 8.26 3.69 19.87
N SER A 282 7.87 3.73 18.59
CA SER A 282 7.61 4.99 17.89
C SER A 282 6.33 4.91 17.05
N PRO A 283 5.53 6.00 17.01
CA PRO A 283 4.48 6.17 16.00
C PRO A 283 4.98 6.01 14.55
N LEU A 284 6.28 6.23 14.29
CA LEU A 284 6.85 6.02 12.96
C LEU A 284 6.93 4.55 12.54
N LEU A 285 6.94 3.60 13.48
CA LEU A 285 7.01 2.17 13.14
C LEU A 285 5.78 1.74 12.33
N ASP A 286 4.59 2.24 12.68
CA ASP A 286 3.36 1.99 11.90
C ASP A 286 3.48 2.55 10.49
N SER A 287 4.03 3.76 10.38
CA SER A 287 4.24 4.41 9.08
C SER A 287 5.22 3.64 8.21
N LEU A 288 6.29 3.10 8.79
CA LEU A 288 7.28 2.28 8.10
C LEU A 288 6.72 0.90 7.71
N ARG A 289 5.84 0.30 8.52
CA ARG A 289 5.11 -0.92 8.13
C ARG A 289 4.23 -0.68 6.90
N ASN A 290 3.56 0.46 6.82
CA ASN A 290 2.75 0.82 5.65
C ASN A 290 3.63 0.97 4.39
N VAL A 291 4.78 1.63 4.49
CA VAL A 291 5.74 1.74 3.37
C VAL A 291 6.29 0.37 2.96
N TRP A 292 6.61 -0.47 3.94
CA TRP A 292 7.07 -1.84 3.71
C TRP A 292 6.03 -2.68 2.99
N GLN A 293 4.77 -2.60 3.42
CA GLN A 293 3.66 -3.31 2.78
C GLN A 293 3.44 -2.82 1.35
N GLN A 294 3.45 -1.50 1.14
CA GLN A 294 3.34 -0.92 -0.20
C GLN A 294 4.47 -1.42 -1.11
N SER A 295 5.72 -1.44 -0.62
CA SER A 295 6.85 -1.95 -1.40
C SER A 295 6.66 -3.41 -1.78
N ARG A 296 6.18 -4.25 -0.85
CA ARG A 296 5.85 -5.66 -1.11
C ARG A 296 4.75 -5.80 -2.15
N ASP A 297 3.72 -4.95 -2.12
CA ASP A 297 2.58 -5.00 -3.05
C ASP A 297 2.97 -4.53 -4.47
N GLU A 298 3.87 -3.55 -4.56
CA GLU A 298 4.40 -3.05 -5.83
C GLU A 298 5.27 -4.10 -6.53
N THR A 299 6.08 -4.84 -5.76
CA THR A 299 6.94 -5.91 -6.28
C THR A 299 6.28 -7.28 -6.26
N ALA A 300 5.06 -7.41 -5.77
CA ALA A 300 4.35 -8.67 -5.68
C ALA A 300 4.21 -9.32 -7.07
N GLY A 301 4.60 -10.57 -7.12
CA GLY A 301 4.32 -11.45 -8.21
C GLY A 301 2.93 -12.07 -8.11
N TRP A 302 2.64 -12.96 -9.06
CA TRP A 302 1.41 -13.72 -9.10
C TRP A 302 1.67 -15.11 -9.69
N ALA A 303 0.79 -16.05 -9.40
CA ALA A 303 0.78 -17.35 -10.02
C ALA A 303 -0.65 -17.82 -10.24
N VAL A 304 -0.81 -18.67 -11.25
CA VAL A 304 -1.99 -19.52 -11.40
C VAL A 304 -1.52 -20.95 -11.25
N ASP A 305 -2.04 -21.61 -10.23
CA ASP A 305 -1.76 -23.00 -9.92
C ASP A 305 -3.05 -23.83 -10.06
N VAL A 306 -2.91 -25.07 -10.52
CA VAL A 306 -3.99 -26.07 -10.49
C VAL A 306 -3.67 -27.05 -9.37
N ALA A 307 -4.56 -27.13 -8.38
CA ALA A 307 -4.40 -27.93 -7.18
C ALA A 307 -5.33 -29.14 -7.19
N SER A 308 -4.80 -30.28 -6.77
CA SER A 308 -5.52 -31.53 -6.56
C SER A 308 -6.10 -31.62 -5.15
N PRO A 309 -7.14 -32.44 -4.93
CA PRO A 309 -7.71 -32.66 -3.61
C PRO A 309 -6.72 -33.22 -2.56
N ASP A 310 -5.62 -33.84 -3.01
CA ASP A 310 -4.55 -34.37 -2.17
C ASP A 310 -3.52 -33.30 -1.73
N GLY A 311 -3.71 -32.04 -2.15
CA GLY A 311 -2.85 -30.91 -1.82
C GLY A 311 -1.68 -30.71 -2.80
N THR A 312 -1.51 -31.58 -3.79
CA THR A 312 -0.50 -31.38 -4.84
C THR A 312 -0.92 -30.24 -5.78
N SER A 313 0.00 -29.35 -6.14
CA SER A 313 -0.27 -28.23 -7.05
C SER A 313 0.71 -28.15 -8.21
N SER A 314 0.23 -27.64 -9.35
CA SER A 314 1.03 -27.47 -10.56
C SER A 314 0.86 -26.06 -11.13
N ARG A 315 1.98 -25.34 -11.26
CA ARG A 315 1.99 -23.97 -11.79
C ARG A 315 1.72 -23.96 -13.29
N LYS A 316 0.76 -23.15 -13.71
CA LYS A 316 0.37 -22.97 -15.13
C LYS A 316 0.89 -21.67 -15.71
N ALA A 317 0.87 -20.61 -14.91
CA ALA A 317 1.44 -19.33 -15.25
C ALA A 317 1.88 -18.61 -13.97
N GLY A 318 2.71 -17.60 -14.14
CA GLY A 318 3.07 -16.73 -13.05
C GLY A 318 4.30 -15.90 -13.34
N PHE A 319 4.50 -14.92 -12.49
CA PHE A 319 5.65 -14.06 -12.44
C PHE A 319 6.00 -13.90 -10.96
N GLN A 320 7.24 -14.22 -10.56
CA GLN A 320 7.62 -14.24 -9.15
C GLN A 320 7.61 -12.87 -8.48
N GLY A 321 7.72 -11.79 -9.25
CA GLY A 321 8.02 -10.46 -8.71
C GLY A 321 9.51 -10.29 -8.40
N PRO A 322 10.09 -9.10 -8.60
CA PRO A 322 11.44 -8.82 -8.12
C PRO A 322 11.49 -8.75 -6.59
N GLY A 323 12.68 -8.91 -6.01
CA GLY A 323 12.90 -8.56 -4.60
C GLY A 323 12.71 -7.06 -4.38
N ALA A 324 11.94 -6.69 -3.36
CA ALA A 324 11.89 -5.30 -2.91
C ALA A 324 13.25 -4.91 -2.31
N PRO A 325 13.78 -3.72 -2.62
CA PRO A 325 14.96 -3.22 -1.94
C PRO A 325 14.66 -2.94 -0.46
N ASP A 326 15.69 -3.04 0.37
CA ASP A 326 15.59 -2.62 1.77
C ASP A 326 15.19 -1.15 1.88
N ILE A 327 14.42 -0.83 2.91
CA ILE A 327 13.89 0.51 3.16
C ILE A 327 14.85 1.24 4.08
N ALA A 328 15.58 2.19 3.51
CA ALA A 328 16.44 3.09 4.29
C ALA A 328 15.58 4.15 5.00
N SER A 329 15.21 3.91 6.26
CA SER A 329 14.48 4.87 7.08
C SER A 329 15.34 6.08 7.44
N THR A 330 14.70 7.18 7.80
CA THR A 330 15.36 8.32 8.44
C THR A 330 15.47 8.22 9.94
N VAL A 331 14.78 7.26 10.57
CA VAL A 331 14.79 7.10 12.03
C VAL A 331 16.20 6.79 12.49
N ASP A 332 16.68 7.53 13.48
CA ASP A 332 17.95 7.26 14.15
C ASP A 332 17.63 6.53 15.45
N SER A 333 17.97 5.24 15.54
CA SER A 333 17.58 4.42 16.69
C SER A 333 18.16 4.93 18.01
N GLY A 334 19.34 5.55 18.01
CA GLY A 334 19.93 6.16 19.21
C GLY A 334 19.14 7.38 19.67
N VAL A 335 18.80 8.29 18.74
CA VAL A 335 17.99 9.48 19.06
C VAL A 335 16.57 9.08 19.48
N GLN A 336 16.00 8.05 18.85
CA GLN A 336 14.67 7.54 19.16
C GLN A 336 14.60 6.96 20.58
N LEU A 337 15.57 6.13 20.99
CA LEU A 337 15.66 5.59 22.36
C LEU A 337 15.87 6.69 23.41
N ALA A 338 16.69 7.70 23.09
CA ALA A 338 16.87 8.87 23.95
C ALA A 338 15.56 9.67 24.11
N ALA A 339 14.79 9.84 23.03
CA ALA A 339 13.49 10.50 23.07
C ALA A 339 12.45 9.70 23.87
N GLU A 340 12.43 8.37 23.74
CA GLU A 340 11.58 7.48 24.53
C GLU A 340 11.88 7.57 26.03
N THR A 341 13.17 7.59 26.40
CA THR A 341 13.62 7.78 27.78
C THR A 341 13.19 9.14 28.33
N ALA A 342 13.28 10.19 27.51
CA ALA A 342 12.90 11.53 27.92
C ALA A 342 11.39 11.71 28.11
N VAL A 343 10.52 11.18 27.22
CA VAL A 343 9.06 11.37 27.33
C VAL A 343 8.45 10.67 28.55
N VAL A 344 9.06 9.59 29.04
CA VAL A 344 8.58 8.87 30.24
C VAL A 344 9.05 9.51 31.55
N SER A 345 9.84 10.59 31.49
CA SER A 345 10.30 11.32 32.69
C SER A 345 9.18 12.08 33.41
N VAL A 346 7.97 12.13 32.84
CA VAL A 346 6.82 12.88 33.37
C VAL A 346 5.58 11.99 33.47
N GLY A 347 4.73 12.31 34.46
CA GLY A 347 3.46 11.63 34.73
C GLY A 347 2.25 12.21 34.00
N THR A 348 2.46 13.04 32.99
CA THR A 348 1.40 13.64 32.14
C THR A 348 1.69 13.36 30.67
N PRO A 349 0.71 13.49 29.76
CA PRO A 349 0.96 13.29 28.33
C PRO A 349 2.12 14.15 27.83
N ALA A 350 3.07 13.51 27.14
CA ALA A 350 4.22 14.18 26.57
C ALA A 350 4.64 13.58 25.22
N SER A 351 5.18 14.44 24.36
CA SER A 351 5.61 14.09 23.01
C SER A 351 6.92 14.81 22.65
N ILE A 352 7.79 14.10 21.93
CA ILE A 352 9.03 14.62 21.34
C ILE A 352 9.02 14.30 19.85
N VAL A 353 9.38 15.30 19.03
CA VAL A 353 9.62 15.11 17.59
C VAL A 353 10.95 15.76 17.24
N ALA A 354 11.79 15.06 16.47
CA ALA A 354 13.08 15.54 16.02
C ALA A 354 13.23 15.41 14.50
N ILE A 355 13.65 16.50 13.84
CA ILE A 355 13.79 16.60 12.38
C ILE A 355 15.17 17.18 12.05
N LYS A 356 15.85 16.66 11.03
CA LYS A 356 17.07 17.26 10.47
C LYS A 356 16.72 18.38 9.51
N PRO A 357 17.02 19.67 9.80
CA PRO A 357 16.66 20.77 8.93
C PRO A 357 17.27 20.69 7.52
N SER A 358 18.50 20.18 7.38
CA SER A 358 19.18 20.10 6.08
C SER A 358 18.43 19.24 5.06
N THR A 359 17.80 18.15 5.51
CA THR A 359 17.15 17.16 4.63
C THR A 359 15.64 17.10 4.78
N GLY A 360 15.08 17.44 5.94
CA GLY A 360 13.70 17.11 6.32
C GLY A 360 13.53 15.71 6.90
N ALA A 361 14.63 14.99 7.19
CA ALA A 361 14.56 13.67 7.79
C ALA A 361 13.93 13.73 9.19
N VAL A 362 12.80 13.04 9.39
CA VAL A 362 12.22 12.84 10.73
C VAL A 362 13.00 11.72 11.40
N VAL A 363 13.80 12.04 12.40
CA VAL A 363 14.76 11.11 13.00
C VAL A 363 14.28 10.48 14.30
N ALA A 364 13.35 11.11 15.00
CA ALA A 364 12.69 10.54 16.16
C ALA A 364 11.28 11.12 16.35
N VAL A 365 10.36 10.26 16.78
CA VAL A 365 9.03 10.61 17.26
C VAL A 365 8.75 9.71 18.46
N ALA A 366 8.65 10.29 19.64
CA ALA A 366 8.37 9.58 20.88
C ALA A 366 7.18 10.22 21.59
N GLN A 367 6.40 9.39 22.28
CA GLN A 367 5.29 9.82 23.12
C GLN A 367 5.11 8.79 24.24
N ASN A 368 4.71 9.25 25.42
CA ASN A 368 4.55 8.35 26.57
C ASN A 368 3.17 7.66 26.60
N SER A 369 2.98 6.74 27.55
CA SER A 369 1.74 5.96 27.66
C SER A 369 0.49 6.83 27.86
N TYR A 370 0.60 7.96 28.56
CA TYR A 370 -0.51 8.89 28.77
C TYR A 370 -0.93 9.56 27.44
N ALA A 371 0.04 9.93 26.60
CA ALA A 371 -0.24 10.49 25.28
C ALA A 371 -0.81 9.46 24.29
N ASN A 372 -0.45 8.18 24.42
CA ASN A 372 -0.95 7.12 23.55
C ASN A 372 -2.48 6.95 23.59
N GLU A 373 -3.15 7.38 24.67
CA GLU A 373 -4.61 7.36 24.78
C GLU A 373 -5.30 8.24 23.70
N LEU A 374 -4.58 9.22 23.16
CA LEU A 374 -5.03 10.12 22.09
C LEU A 374 -4.63 9.62 20.68
N GLY A 375 -4.10 8.41 20.56
CA GLY A 375 -3.57 7.87 19.31
C GLY A 375 -2.13 8.32 19.06
N THR A 376 -1.90 9.18 18.06
CA THR A 376 -0.57 9.67 17.67
C THR A 376 -0.44 11.19 17.84
N PRO A 377 -0.61 11.73 19.06
CA PRO A 377 -0.65 13.17 19.28
C PRO A 377 0.60 13.91 18.83
N ALA A 378 1.76 13.24 18.83
CA ALA A 378 2.99 13.81 18.30
C ALA A 378 2.88 14.27 16.82
N LEU A 379 2.02 13.62 16.03
CA LEU A 379 1.92 13.83 14.57
C LEU A 379 0.66 14.59 14.12
N ASN A 380 -0.47 14.41 14.81
CA ASN A 380 -1.75 14.89 14.28
C ASN A 380 -2.70 15.53 15.30
N HIS A 381 -2.40 15.51 16.61
CA HIS A 381 -3.24 16.17 17.60
C HIS A 381 -2.94 17.67 17.67
N LEU A 382 -3.99 18.47 17.59
CA LEU A 382 -3.92 19.92 17.52
C LEU A 382 -4.08 20.55 18.90
N TYR A 383 -3.01 21.18 19.38
CA TYR A 383 -2.95 21.91 20.64
C TYR A 383 -3.07 23.42 20.40
N PRO A 384 -3.74 24.19 21.27
CA PRO A 384 -3.80 25.65 21.15
C PRO A 384 -2.41 26.26 21.01
N ALA A 385 -2.20 27.08 19.97
CA ALA A 385 -0.88 27.53 19.56
C ALA A 385 -0.20 28.51 20.53
N GLY A 386 -0.96 29.14 21.44
CA GLY A 386 -0.46 30.08 22.45
C GLY A 386 0.56 31.08 21.88
N THR A 387 1.74 31.17 22.51
CA THR A 387 2.85 32.05 22.09
C THR A 387 3.32 31.88 20.62
N VAL A 388 3.06 30.74 19.97
CA VAL A 388 3.37 30.56 18.54
C VAL A 388 2.51 31.46 17.66
N SER A 389 1.23 31.65 18.02
CA SER A 389 0.34 32.56 17.28
C SER A 389 0.85 34.01 17.30
N GLU A 390 1.45 34.44 18.41
CA GLU A 390 2.04 35.77 18.56
C GLU A 390 3.28 35.94 17.67
N LEU A 391 4.12 34.90 17.58
CA LEU A 391 5.28 34.88 16.68
C LEU A 391 4.85 35.00 15.22
N VAL A 392 3.80 34.27 14.81
CA VAL A 392 3.25 34.34 13.46
C VAL A 392 2.64 35.71 13.17
N ASP A 393 1.87 36.30 14.09
CA ASP A 393 1.27 37.64 13.92
C ASP A 393 2.35 38.74 13.83
N ALA A 394 3.40 38.64 14.64
CA ALA A 394 4.55 39.53 14.57
C ALA A 394 5.28 39.40 13.22
N SER A 395 5.46 38.17 12.74
CA SER A 395 6.09 37.87 11.45
C SER A 395 5.27 38.40 10.27
N ALA A 396 3.95 38.22 10.31
CA ALA A 396 3.01 38.72 9.31
C ALA A 396 3.05 40.26 9.27
N SER A 397 2.99 40.91 10.44
CA SER A 397 3.05 42.36 10.58
C SER A 397 4.36 42.96 10.08
N MET A 398 5.50 42.32 10.37
CA MET A 398 6.82 42.78 9.91
C MET A 398 6.96 42.72 8.38
N GLN A 399 6.34 41.74 7.74
CA GLN A 399 6.42 41.52 6.29
C GLN A 399 5.28 42.19 5.52
N GLY A 400 4.24 42.69 6.20
CA GLY A 400 3.01 43.13 5.56
C GLY A 400 2.28 42.01 4.80
N SER A 401 2.38 40.77 5.29
CA SER A 401 1.76 39.57 4.70
C SER A 401 0.55 39.09 5.50
N ASP A 402 -0.24 38.19 4.91
CA ASP A 402 -1.35 37.54 5.61
C ASP A 402 -0.83 36.55 6.67
N PHE A 403 -1.57 36.41 7.77
CA PHE A 403 -1.23 35.50 8.88
C PHE A 403 -0.96 34.06 8.39
N SER A 404 -1.80 33.54 7.50
CA SER A 404 -1.64 32.18 6.95
C SER A 404 -0.40 32.03 6.06
N THR A 405 0.00 33.09 5.36
CA THR A 405 1.25 33.12 4.59
C THR A 405 2.46 33.06 5.52
N ALA A 406 2.46 33.89 6.58
CA ALA A 406 3.52 33.88 7.59
C ALA A 406 3.60 32.53 8.33
N ALA A 407 2.47 31.91 8.67
CA ALA A 407 2.42 30.58 9.29
C ALA A 407 3.09 29.52 8.39
N ARG A 408 2.73 29.50 7.10
CA ARG A 408 3.28 28.52 6.14
C ARG A 408 4.77 28.72 5.86
N GLN A 409 5.34 29.92 6.01
CA GLN A 409 6.80 30.13 5.90
C GLN A 409 7.56 29.32 6.96
N PHE A 410 6.93 29.09 8.11
CA PHE A 410 7.42 28.21 9.18
C PHE A 410 6.91 26.77 9.07
N GLY A 411 6.24 26.40 7.97
CA GLY A 411 5.68 25.05 7.76
C GLY A 411 4.36 24.80 8.48
N LEU A 412 3.84 25.78 9.22
CA LEU A 412 2.60 25.66 9.98
C LEU A 412 1.39 25.84 9.06
N GLY A 413 0.54 24.82 8.99
CA GLY A 413 -0.62 24.78 8.09
C GLY A 413 -0.24 24.39 6.65
N THR A 414 1.00 23.93 6.43
CA THR A 414 1.41 23.28 5.19
C THR A 414 0.98 21.81 5.22
N SER A 415 0.34 21.37 4.14
CA SER A 415 -0.07 19.98 3.96
C SER A 415 1.08 19.17 3.37
N PHE A 416 1.60 18.25 4.17
CA PHE A 416 2.59 17.26 3.77
C PHE A 416 1.92 15.90 3.64
N SER A 417 2.12 15.25 2.50
CA SER A 417 1.73 13.84 2.32
C SER A 417 2.97 12.97 2.42
N LEU A 418 3.12 12.32 3.57
CA LEU A 418 4.16 11.34 3.85
C LEU A 418 3.65 9.93 3.50
N PRO A 419 4.44 9.09 2.82
CA PRO A 419 4.07 7.70 2.63
C PRO A 419 3.86 7.00 3.98
N GLY A 420 2.65 6.49 4.22
CA GLY A 420 2.33 5.70 5.41
C GLY A 420 2.07 6.47 6.71
N ALA A 421 2.24 7.80 6.74
CA ALA A 421 2.06 8.62 7.94
C ALA A 421 1.04 9.75 7.73
N ASP A 422 0.08 9.86 8.65
CA ASP A 422 -0.83 10.99 8.72
C ASP A 422 -0.23 12.09 9.60
N VAL A 423 0.18 13.19 8.98
CA VAL A 423 0.76 14.33 9.68
C VAL A 423 -0.06 15.59 9.48
N VAL A 424 -0.19 16.36 10.55
CA VAL A 424 -0.75 17.70 10.55
C VAL A 424 0.30 18.61 11.16
N THR A 425 0.49 19.80 10.60
CA THR A 425 1.45 20.78 11.14
C THR A 425 0.73 21.80 12.03
N ALA A 426 -0.34 22.39 11.51
CA ALA A 426 -1.21 23.31 12.25
C ALA A 426 -2.58 23.42 11.59
N SER A 427 -3.57 23.84 12.37
CA SER A 427 -4.81 24.44 11.87
C SER A 427 -4.68 25.96 11.95
N VAL A 428 -4.84 26.64 10.81
CA VAL A 428 -4.66 28.08 10.69
C VAL A 428 -5.96 28.71 10.20
N PRO A 429 -6.51 29.73 10.87
CA PRO A 429 -7.73 30.40 10.42
C PRO A 429 -7.55 31.04 9.03
N ASP A 430 -8.45 30.74 8.09
CA ASP A 430 -8.45 31.36 6.76
C ASP A 430 -8.97 32.80 6.83
N GLY A 431 -8.11 33.79 6.57
CA GLY A 431 -8.42 35.21 6.64
C GLY A 431 -9.33 35.76 5.53
N ARG A 432 -10.61 35.38 5.45
CA ARG A 432 -11.62 36.08 4.61
C ARG A 432 -12.78 36.56 5.48
N THR A 433 -13.08 37.86 5.62
CA THR A 433 -13.52 38.79 4.57
C THR A 433 -13.22 40.26 4.92
N ARG A 434 -13.04 41.17 3.94
CA ARG A 434 -12.90 42.63 4.15
C ARG A 434 -14.03 43.27 4.98
N SER A 435 -15.19 42.61 5.07
CA SER A 435 -16.32 42.99 5.91
C SER A 435 -16.03 42.90 7.42
N ASP A 436 -15.09 42.03 7.83
CA ASP A 436 -14.73 41.81 9.23
C ASP A 436 -13.56 42.69 9.71
N GLN A 437 -12.82 43.29 8.76
CA GLN A 437 -11.78 44.28 9.06
C GLN A 437 -12.36 45.56 9.69
N PHE A 438 -13.63 45.88 9.42
CA PHE A 438 -14.31 47.05 10.00
C PHE A 438 -14.99 46.77 11.36
N ARG A 439 -15.15 45.49 11.76
CA ARG A 439 -15.69 45.11 13.08
C ARG A 439 -14.61 44.79 14.11
N SER A 440 -13.39 44.47 13.68
CA SER A 440 -12.30 43.96 14.55
C SER A 440 -11.39 45.05 15.14
N ALA A 441 -11.90 46.28 15.34
CA ALA A 441 -11.17 47.36 16.01
C ALA A 441 -11.11 47.22 17.54
N SER A 442 -11.79 46.22 18.13
CA SER A 442 -11.59 45.81 19.52
C SER A 442 -10.60 44.64 19.57
N SER A 443 -9.36 44.95 19.92
CA SER A 443 -8.28 44.01 20.19
C SER A 443 -8.67 43.00 21.28
N THR A 444 -8.97 41.75 20.88
CA THR A 444 -8.82 40.52 21.72
C THR A 444 -9.15 39.22 20.97
N SER A 445 -9.76 39.24 19.77
CA SER A 445 -10.31 38.01 19.15
C SER A 445 -9.57 37.48 17.91
N ARG A 446 -8.30 37.87 17.68
CA ARG A 446 -7.46 37.27 16.60
C ARG A 446 -6.70 36.01 17.04
N GLN A 447 -6.64 35.73 18.34
CA GLN A 447 -5.83 34.66 18.95
C GLN A 447 -6.55 33.29 19.06
N ASP A 448 -7.89 33.26 19.00
CA ASP A 448 -8.73 32.11 19.40
C ASP A 448 -8.89 30.97 18.36
N GLY A 449 -7.94 30.74 17.45
CA GLY A 449 -8.17 29.74 16.39
C GLY A 449 -6.98 29.01 15.79
N MET A 450 -5.74 29.38 16.13
CA MET A 450 -4.58 28.62 15.65
C MET A 450 -4.30 27.47 16.62
N ALA A 451 -4.11 26.28 16.06
CA ALA A 451 -3.65 25.11 16.80
C ALA A 451 -2.48 24.46 16.06
N VAL A 452 -1.55 23.85 16.80
CA VAL A 452 -0.30 23.27 16.30
C VAL A 452 -0.14 21.86 16.82
N THR A 453 0.62 21.04 16.09
CA THR A 453 1.06 19.73 16.58
C THR A 453 2.53 19.79 17.00
N PRO A 454 3.04 18.84 17.81
CA PRO A 454 4.47 18.71 18.05
C PRO A 454 5.27 18.58 16.75
N PHE A 455 4.80 17.78 15.79
CA PHE A 455 5.38 17.69 14.46
C PHE A 455 5.48 19.06 13.75
N GLY A 456 4.43 19.87 13.79
CA GLY A 456 4.44 21.23 13.25
C GLY A 456 5.42 22.17 13.96
N LEU A 457 5.57 22.02 15.28
CA LEU A 457 6.55 22.77 16.05
C LEU A 457 7.99 22.38 15.70
N ALA A 458 8.26 21.09 15.43
CA ALA A 458 9.55 20.63 14.96
C ALA A 458 9.85 21.15 13.53
N GLU A 459 8.85 21.16 12.64
CA GLU A 459 8.92 21.80 11.32
C GLU A 459 9.22 23.31 11.41
N MET A 460 8.58 24.01 12.35
CA MET A 460 8.90 25.41 12.64
C MET A 460 10.35 25.58 13.11
N GLY A 461 10.82 24.72 14.02
CA GLY A 461 12.23 24.70 14.45
C GLY A 461 13.19 24.48 13.29
N ALA A 462 12.85 23.57 12.38
CA ALA A 462 13.63 23.30 11.18
C ALA A 462 13.63 24.50 10.23
N ALA A 463 12.49 25.18 10.07
CA ALA A 463 12.38 26.41 9.30
C ALA A 463 13.21 27.55 9.88
N ILE A 464 13.22 27.70 11.21
CA ILE A 464 14.07 28.67 11.91
C ILE A 464 15.56 28.33 11.71
N SER A 465 15.93 27.05 11.69
CA SER A 465 17.32 26.63 11.50
C SER A 465 17.82 26.85 10.06
N ARG A 466 17.06 26.42 9.04
CA ARG A 466 17.51 26.48 7.62
C ARG A 466 17.02 27.69 6.83
N GLY A 467 16.01 28.41 7.31
CA GLY A 467 15.40 29.58 6.66
C GLY A 467 14.15 29.30 5.81
N SER A 468 13.64 28.06 5.78
CA SER A 468 12.39 27.65 5.14
C SER A 468 11.94 26.31 5.71
N ALA A 469 10.67 25.92 5.67
CA ALA A 469 10.24 24.60 6.14
C ALA A 469 10.69 23.47 5.20
N PRO A 470 11.38 22.42 5.67
CA PRO A 470 11.80 21.31 4.80
C PRO A 470 10.60 20.47 4.40
N ALA A 471 10.74 19.72 3.30
CA ALA A 471 9.78 18.67 3.00
C ALA A 471 10.15 17.46 3.89
N PRO A 472 9.30 17.07 4.85
CA PRO A 472 9.60 16.00 5.77
C PRO A 472 9.76 14.68 5.00
N MET A 473 10.56 13.75 5.52
CA MET A 473 10.67 12.40 4.97
C MET A 473 10.92 11.38 6.09
N ILE A 474 10.33 10.19 5.93
CA ILE A 474 10.56 9.03 6.83
C ILE A 474 11.40 7.92 6.17
N VAL A 475 11.64 8.05 4.85
CA VAL A 475 12.50 7.19 4.04
C VAL A 475 13.46 8.08 3.27
N ASN A 476 14.74 7.73 3.31
CA ASN A 476 15.80 8.47 2.63
C ASN A 476 15.52 8.60 1.13
N GLY A 477 15.59 9.84 0.64
CA GLY A 477 15.36 10.16 -0.77
C GLY A 477 13.89 10.18 -1.20
N ARG A 478 12.94 10.06 -0.28
CA ARG A 478 11.49 10.13 -0.54
C ARG A 478 10.81 11.26 0.27
N PRO A 479 11.10 12.54 -0.02
CA PRO A 479 10.43 13.66 0.63
C PRO A 479 8.92 13.64 0.40
N ALA A 480 8.18 14.17 1.37
CA ALA A 480 6.74 14.37 1.28
C ALA A 480 6.39 15.23 0.08
N SER A 481 5.26 14.93 -0.54
CA SER A 481 4.66 15.88 -1.48
C SER A 481 4.04 17.04 -0.69
N VAL A 482 4.23 18.26 -1.21
CA VAL A 482 3.82 19.51 -0.54
C VAL A 482 2.73 20.17 -1.35
N SER A 483 1.57 20.40 -0.73
CA SER A 483 0.49 21.18 -1.31
C SER A 483 0.25 22.40 -0.42
N SER A 484 0.78 23.57 -0.81
CA SER A 484 0.76 24.87 -0.11
C SER A 484 2.02 25.20 0.72
N ASP A 485 3.18 25.33 0.06
CA ASP A 485 4.37 25.86 0.71
C ASP A 485 4.24 27.37 1.00
N GLY A 486 4.89 27.85 2.07
CA GLY A 486 4.95 29.28 2.39
C GLY A 486 6.13 30.02 1.77
N GLY A 487 7.01 29.30 1.06
CA GLY A 487 8.31 29.80 0.64
C GLY A 487 9.27 30.06 1.81
N PRO A 488 10.41 30.75 1.56
CA PRO A 488 11.37 31.08 2.59
C PRO A 488 10.84 32.07 3.64
N VAL A 489 11.34 31.94 4.87
CA VAL A 489 11.12 32.93 5.93
C VAL A 489 11.91 34.19 5.58
N ASP A 490 11.30 35.38 5.72
CA ASP A 490 12.00 36.64 5.49
C ASP A 490 13.26 36.76 6.38
N PRO A 491 14.42 37.16 5.83
CA PRO A 491 15.67 37.22 6.59
C PRO A 491 15.64 38.11 7.84
N ALA A 492 14.88 39.20 7.82
CA ALA A 492 14.75 40.10 8.98
C ALA A 492 13.89 39.48 10.08
N VAL A 493 12.80 38.81 9.70
CA VAL A 493 11.99 37.99 10.63
C VAL A 493 12.83 36.88 11.23
N LEU A 494 13.52 36.12 10.39
CA LEU A 494 14.36 35.00 10.80
C LEU A 494 15.47 35.44 11.77
N SER A 495 16.13 36.57 11.48
CA SER A 495 17.15 37.14 12.37
C SER A 495 16.58 37.53 13.73
N ARG A 496 15.37 38.12 13.75
CA ARG A 496 14.69 38.47 14.99
C ARG A 496 14.30 37.24 15.80
N VAL A 497 13.69 36.23 15.17
CA VAL A 497 13.30 34.98 15.84
C VAL A 497 14.53 34.26 16.42
N ARG A 498 15.62 34.14 15.65
CA ARG A 498 16.87 33.55 16.16
C ARG A 498 17.47 34.34 17.32
N SER A 499 17.35 35.67 17.30
CA SER A 499 17.84 36.51 18.40
C SER A 499 17.01 36.38 19.68
N SER A 500 15.73 35.98 19.59
CA SER A 500 14.89 35.72 20.76
C SER A 500 15.06 34.31 21.33
N MET A 501 15.75 33.40 20.61
CA MET A 501 16.03 32.06 21.12
C MET A 501 17.08 32.09 22.22
N THR A 502 16.78 31.47 23.35
CA THR A 502 17.68 31.37 24.50
C THR A 502 18.57 30.15 24.39
N GLY A 503 19.76 30.19 25.02
CA GLY A 503 20.60 29.00 25.14
C GLY A 503 20.03 28.03 26.18
N LEU A 504 20.49 26.78 26.14
CA LEU A 504 20.23 25.79 27.18
C LEU A 504 21.50 25.59 28.00
N ASP A 505 21.37 25.61 29.32
CA ASP A 505 22.51 25.45 30.23
C ASP A 505 23.23 24.12 29.99
N GLY A 506 24.56 24.15 29.97
CA GLY A 506 25.39 22.99 29.62
C GLY A 506 25.65 22.78 28.13
N TYR A 507 24.96 23.50 27.23
CA TYR A 507 25.11 23.35 25.78
C TYR A 507 25.43 24.67 25.09
N THR A 508 26.53 24.71 24.33
CA THR A 508 26.96 25.92 23.61
C THR A 508 26.29 26.11 22.25
N ASP A 509 25.77 25.02 21.67
CA ASP A 509 25.21 24.93 20.33
C ASP A 509 23.69 24.74 20.31
N VAL A 510 23.04 24.79 21.49
CA VAL A 510 21.59 24.69 21.61
C VAL A 510 20.99 26.07 21.71
N ARG A 511 19.92 26.30 20.95
CA ARG A 511 19.05 27.47 21.03
C ARG A 511 17.61 27.00 21.10
N GLY A 512 16.74 27.66 21.85
CA GLY A 512 15.33 27.30 21.85
C GLY A 512 14.36 28.42 22.15
N LEU A 513 13.09 28.15 21.84
CA LEU A 513 11.93 28.97 22.15
C LEU A 513 11.05 28.21 23.14
N THR A 514 10.89 28.76 24.34
CA THR A 514 9.89 28.30 25.29
C THR A 514 8.53 28.89 24.93
N GLY A 515 7.49 28.08 25.02
CA GLY A 515 6.13 28.54 24.85
C GLY A 515 5.15 27.70 25.65
N GLY A 516 3.90 28.13 25.64
CA GLY A 516 2.79 27.43 26.27
C GLY A 516 1.46 28.06 25.90
N ASN A 517 0.38 27.43 26.36
CA ASN A 517 -0.99 27.92 26.21
C ASN A 517 -1.63 28.19 27.58
N SER A 518 -2.92 28.56 27.57
CA SER A 518 -3.70 28.84 28.79
C SER A 518 -4.07 27.59 29.59
N ASP A 519 -3.94 26.41 28.99
CA ASP A 519 -4.31 25.11 29.55
C ASP A 519 -3.13 24.46 30.30
N ASP A 520 -2.08 25.25 30.55
CA ASP A 520 -0.82 24.84 31.20
C ASP A 520 0.02 23.82 30.42
N ASP A 521 -0.27 23.65 29.14
CA ASP A 521 0.63 22.92 28.25
C ASP A 521 1.87 23.77 27.99
N ARG A 522 3.03 23.11 28.01
CA ARG A 522 4.33 23.73 27.78
C ARG A 522 5.03 23.05 26.63
N TRP A 523 5.65 23.85 25.78
CA TRP A 523 6.51 23.33 24.73
C TRP A 523 7.84 24.06 24.67
N TYR A 524 8.82 23.34 24.13
CA TYR A 524 10.13 23.88 23.84
C TYR A 524 10.53 23.47 22.42
N VAL A 525 10.82 24.47 21.58
CA VAL A 525 11.33 24.24 20.22
C VAL A 525 12.81 24.58 20.21
N ALA A 526 13.65 23.56 20.07
CA ALA A 526 15.09 23.68 20.15
C ALA A 526 15.77 23.40 18.81
N THR A 527 16.94 23.98 18.60
CA THR A 527 17.86 23.62 17.52
C THR A 527 19.23 23.32 18.08
N LYS A 528 19.86 22.24 17.61
CA LYS A 528 21.22 21.80 17.95
C LYS A 528 21.91 21.29 16.68
N GLY A 529 22.87 22.06 16.15
CA GLY A 529 23.50 21.72 14.87
C GLY A 529 22.48 21.53 13.75
N ASP A 530 22.44 20.34 13.14
CA ASP A 530 21.45 19.95 12.12
C ASP A 530 20.27 19.17 12.70
N LEU A 531 19.82 19.52 13.91
CA LEU A 531 18.65 18.93 14.54
C LEU A 531 17.71 20.03 15.02
N ALA A 532 16.43 19.93 14.67
CA ALA A 532 15.33 20.69 15.24
C ALA A 532 14.45 19.76 16.06
N ILE A 533 14.16 20.14 17.29
CA ILE A 533 13.44 19.33 18.27
C ILE A 533 12.22 20.12 18.73
N SER A 534 11.06 19.47 18.80
CA SER A 534 9.93 19.95 19.60
C SER A 534 9.72 19.01 20.76
N VAL A 535 9.51 19.59 21.94
CA VAL A 535 9.03 18.89 23.13
C VAL A 535 7.72 19.53 23.53
N LEU A 536 6.69 18.73 23.79
CA LEU A 536 5.40 19.16 24.33
C LEU A 536 5.08 18.33 25.57
N VAL A 537 4.70 19.00 26.65
CA VAL A 537 4.23 18.40 27.90
C VAL A 537 2.87 19.02 28.24
N GLU A 538 1.84 18.19 28.31
CA GLU A 538 0.50 18.61 28.70
C GLU A 538 0.39 18.76 30.22
N ASN A 539 -0.43 19.70 30.68
CA ASN A 539 -0.67 19.97 32.11
C ASN A 539 0.64 19.99 32.92
N ALA A 540 1.64 20.74 32.44
CA ALA A 540 3.02 20.57 32.89
C ALA A 540 3.24 20.94 34.36
N GLY A 541 2.37 21.76 34.96
CA GLY A 541 2.43 22.22 36.34
C GLY A 541 3.54 23.24 36.61
N ASP A 542 4.61 23.24 35.79
CA ASP A 542 5.74 24.15 35.84
C ASP A 542 6.19 24.57 34.44
N ALA A 543 6.64 25.82 34.30
CA ALA A 543 6.96 26.44 33.03
C ALA A 543 8.19 25.81 32.33
N ASP A 544 9.10 25.21 33.10
CA ASP A 544 10.38 24.69 32.60
C ASP A 544 10.36 23.18 32.32
N GLN A 545 9.21 22.51 32.47
CA GLN A 545 9.13 21.04 32.32
C GLN A 545 9.57 20.56 30.93
N ALA A 546 9.14 21.24 29.86
CA ALA A 546 9.55 20.92 28.48
C ALA A 546 11.06 21.17 28.25
N VAL A 547 11.63 22.17 28.93
CA VAL A 547 13.07 22.49 28.87
C VAL A 547 13.88 21.37 29.54
N ARG A 548 13.47 20.93 30.74
CA ARG A 548 14.12 19.82 31.45
C ARG A 548 14.06 18.51 30.68
N MET A 549 12.92 18.22 30.05
CA MET A 549 12.80 17.04 29.19
C MET A 549 13.71 17.11 27.96
N THR A 550 13.89 18.31 27.39
CA THR A 550 14.85 18.52 26.30
C THR A 550 16.30 18.30 26.76
N ASP A 551 16.66 18.80 27.95
CA ASP A 551 17.98 18.54 28.53
C ASP A 551 18.22 17.04 28.73
N LEU A 552 17.25 16.32 29.31
CA LEU A 552 17.34 14.86 29.46
C LEU A 552 17.52 14.15 28.11
N LEU A 553 16.73 14.50 27.10
CA LEU A 553 16.91 13.98 25.74
C LEU A 553 18.36 14.16 25.25
N LEU A 554 18.93 15.36 25.41
CA LEU A 554 20.27 15.66 24.95
C LEU A 554 21.37 14.94 25.75
N GLN A 555 21.15 14.66 27.03
CA GLN A 555 22.03 13.84 27.88
C GLN A 555 22.00 12.38 27.44
N GLU A 556 20.82 11.82 27.18
CA GLU A 556 20.66 10.45 26.70
C GLU A 556 21.27 10.28 25.31
N MET A 557 21.10 11.25 24.41
CA MET A 557 21.75 11.26 23.09
C MET A 557 23.29 11.29 23.15
N ALA A 558 23.86 11.83 24.23
CA ALA A 558 25.31 11.89 24.43
C ALA A 558 25.86 10.65 25.15
N SER A 559 24.98 9.83 25.72
CA SER A 559 25.35 8.62 26.45
C SER A 559 25.61 7.47 25.46
N PRO A 560 26.59 6.58 25.72
CA PRO A 560 26.75 5.39 24.91
C PRO A 560 25.48 4.54 25.01
N THR A 561 24.93 4.12 23.88
CA THR A 561 23.90 3.09 23.83
C THR A 561 24.51 1.78 24.35
N GLU A 562 24.15 1.37 25.57
CA GLU A 562 24.49 0.04 26.13
C GLU A 562 23.78 -1.10 25.41
#